data_AF-A0A7J2U6J3-F1
#
_entry.id   AF-A0A7J2U6J3-F1
#
_cell.length_a   1.000
_cell.length_b   1.000
_cell.length_c   1.000
_cell.angle_alpha   90.00
_cell.angle_beta   90.00
_cell.angle_gamma   90.00
#
_symmetry.space_group_name_H-M   'P 1'
#
loop_
_entity.id
_entity.type
_entity.pdbx_description
1 polymer ?
#
loop_
_entity_poly.entity_id
_entity_poly.type
_entity_poly.pdbx_seq_one_letter_code
_entity_poly.pdbx_strand_id
1 'polypeptide(L)'
;MYDSTHRGFNPIEVTKIVEHNITSVTADDEIIRKYYRFRPSRFYKGSATADTTGCNLRCVYCWSWKANTKMLGDPYTPSEVASKLIKIASDYGYSVIRISGGEPTIAFNHVIQVVKRLNEFLLQRNAMFILETNGILIGYSKEFAEILSKYRNVAVRISIKGCSEEMFQKITGADATFFNLQLNALRNLLDYGIKVWPAITISFCDKEGLARLLTRLAEIDRDIIEKIEFEYFKAYPSAMKRLCRNGLIPWISVDVDGGKVIKGDEFRELCRRVFEKENH
;
A
#
# COMPACT_ATOMS: atom_id res chain seq x y z
N MET A 1 7.28 18.46 -21.57
CA MET A 1 7.09 19.41 -20.45
C MET A 1 5.80 19.00 -19.76
N TYR A 2 5.86 18.66 -18.47
CA TYR A 2 4.68 18.31 -17.69
C TYR A 2 3.98 19.62 -17.32
N ASP A 3 2.71 19.73 -17.68
CA ASP A 3 1.90 20.90 -17.43
C ASP A 3 1.56 20.95 -15.93
N SER A 4 2.12 21.94 -15.22
CA SER A 4 1.88 22.20 -13.80
C SER A 4 0.45 22.67 -13.50
N THR A 5 -0.43 22.77 -14.50
CA THR A 5 -1.83 23.18 -14.33
C THR A 5 -2.81 22.04 -14.08
N HIS A 6 -2.41 20.77 -14.26
CA HIS A 6 -3.32 19.65 -13.98
C HIS A 6 -3.40 19.38 -12.47
N ARG A 7 -4.44 19.91 -11.82
CA ARG A 7 -4.75 19.61 -10.43
C ARG A 7 -5.08 18.12 -10.29
N GLY A 8 -4.34 17.40 -9.46
CA GLY A 8 -4.62 15.99 -9.19
C GLY A 8 -5.99 15.78 -8.54
N PHE A 9 -6.46 14.53 -8.45
CA PHE A 9 -7.74 14.25 -7.81
C PHE A 9 -7.62 14.26 -6.27
N ASN A 10 -8.73 14.50 -5.58
CA ASN A 10 -8.83 14.40 -4.12
C ASN A 10 -8.98 12.91 -3.69
N PRO A 11 -7.99 12.28 -3.03
CA PRO A 11 -8.08 10.88 -2.63
C PRO A 11 -9.14 10.63 -1.56
N ILE A 12 -9.57 11.64 -0.78
CA ILE A 12 -10.62 11.49 0.23
C ILE A 12 -12.00 11.34 -0.43
N GLU A 13 -12.24 12.06 -1.52
CA GLU A 13 -13.47 11.90 -2.31
C GLU A 13 -13.50 10.54 -3.03
N VAL A 14 -12.35 10.13 -3.59
CA VAL A 14 -12.22 8.81 -4.22
C VAL A 14 -12.45 7.68 -3.22
N THR A 15 -12.02 7.83 -1.95
CA THR A 15 -12.32 6.86 -0.89
C THR A 15 -13.81 6.54 -0.80
N LYS A 16 -14.68 7.56 -0.76
CA LYS A 16 -16.14 7.37 -0.63
C LYS A 16 -16.72 6.59 -1.80
N ILE A 17 -16.29 6.92 -3.01
CA ILE A 17 -16.71 6.23 -4.24
C ILE A 17 -16.25 4.78 -4.21
N VAL A 18 -14.98 4.54 -3.87
CA VAL A 18 -14.42 3.19 -3.86
C VAL A 18 -15.09 2.35 -2.78
N GLU A 19 -15.25 2.86 -1.55
CA GLU A 19 -15.91 2.18 -0.44
C GLU A 19 -17.28 1.65 -0.86
N HIS A 20 -18.13 2.53 -1.40
CA HIS A 20 -19.47 2.16 -1.91
C HIS A 20 -19.45 1.00 -2.91
N ASN A 21 -18.39 0.86 -3.72
CA ASN A 21 -18.30 -0.18 -4.75
C ASN A 21 -17.64 -1.49 -4.27
N ILE A 22 -16.99 -1.49 -3.11
CA ILE A 22 -16.26 -2.65 -2.58
C ILE A 22 -16.84 -3.20 -1.28
N THR A 23 -17.80 -2.51 -0.67
CA THR A 23 -18.46 -2.94 0.56
C THR A 23 -19.95 -3.16 0.40
N SER A 24 -20.49 -4.04 1.23
CA SER A 24 -21.92 -4.16 1.52
C SER A 24 -22.10 -4.42 3.02
N VAL A 25 -23.33 -4.34 3.54
CA VAL A 25 -23.62 -4.59 4.96
C VAL A 25 -24.63 -5.74 5.05
N THR A 26 -24.44 -6.66 6.00
CA THR A 26 -25.39 -7.74 6.27
C THR A 26 -26.58 -7.24 7.09
N ALA A 27 -27.59 -8.09 7.32
CA ALA A 27 -28.69 -7.78 8.22
C ALA A 27 -28.23 -7.58 9.68
N ASP A 28 -27.09 -8.14 10.07
CA ASP A 28 -26.51 -8.08 11.42
C ASP A 28 -25.42 -7.00 11.54
N ASP A 29 -25.45 -5.98 10.68
CA ASP A 29 -24.48 -4.87 10.64
C ASP A 29 -23.00 -5.28 10.42
N GLU A 30 -22.75 -6.49 9.89
CA GLU A 30 -21.40 -6.87 9.47
C GLU A 30 -21.06 -6.22 8.14
N ILE A 31 -19.89 -5.59 8.07
CA ILE A 31 -19.40 -4.97 6.84
C ILE A 31 -18.70 -6.06 6.03
N ILE A 32 -19.25 -6.39 4.87
CA ILE A 32 -18.63 -7.26 3.87
C ILE A 32 -17.69 -6.41 3.03
N ARG A 33 -16.51 -6.95 2.69
CA ARG A 33 -15.54 -6.29 1.81
C ARG A 33 -15.02 -7.23 0.74
N LYS A 34 -14.76 -6.71 -0.46
CA LYS A 34 -14.10 -7.45 -1.55
C LYS A 34 -12.61 -7.71 -1.30
N TYR A 35 -12.18 -8.95 -1.53
CA TYR A 35 -10.77 -9.35 -1.58
C TYR A 35 -10.43 -9.99 -2.91
N TYR A 36 -9.26 -9.64 -3.46
CA TYR A 36 -8.79 -10.17 -4.74
C TYR A 36 -8.23 -11.59 -4.60
N ARG A 37 -7.54 -11.89 -3.49
CA ARG A 37 -6.98 -13.23 -3.20
C ARG A 37 -6.49 -13.37 -1.76
N PHE A 38 -6.31 -14.62 -1.35
CA PHE A 38 -5.63 -15.04 -0.13
C PHE A 38 -4.43 -15.92 -0.49
N ARG A 39 -3.26 -15.69 0.11
CA ARG A 39 -2.04 -16.42 -0.26
C ARG A 39 -1.00 -16.49 0.85
N PRO A 40 -0.14 -17.52 0.86
CA PRO A 40 1.15 -17.44 1.54
C PRO A 40 2.06 -16.41 0.85
N SER A 41 2.97 -15.82 1.60
CA SER A 41 3.88 -14.80 1.09
C SER A 41 5.21 -14.84 1.81
N ARG A 42 6.32 -14.57 1.09
CA ARG A 42 7.68 -14.59 1.65
C ARG A 42 8.04 -13.34 2.48
N PHE A 43 7.13 -12.37 2.59
CA PHE A 43 7.34 -11.16 3.40
C PHE A 43 7.36 -11.54 4.88
N TYR A 44 8.22 -10.86 5.66
CA TYR A 44 8.40 -11.08 7.10
C TYR A 44 8.77 -12.51 7.47
N LYS A 45 9.63 -13.15 6.67
CA LYS A 45 10.00 -14.58 6.79
C LYS A 45 8.83 -15.56 6.59
N GLY A 46 7.68 -15.08 6.10
CA GLY A 46 6.47 -15.88 5.92
C GLY A 46 5.25 -15.15 6.48
N SER A 47 4.22 -14.97 5.67
CA SER A 47 2.97 -14.35 6.11
C SER A 47 1.74 -14.93 5.39
N ALA A 48 0.64 -15.08 6.14
CA ALA A 48 -0.69 -15.26 5.60
C ALA A 48 -1.24 -13.90 5.14
N THR A 49 -1.53 -13.76 3.85
CA THR A 49 -1.85 -12.46 3.24
C THR A 49 -3.23 -12.47 2.62
N ALA A 50 -4.04 -11.45 2.94
CA ALA A 50 -5.25 -11.11 2.21
C ALA A 50 -5.01 -9.82 1.41
N ASP A 51 -5.11 -9.91 0.08
CA ASP A 51 -4.97 -8.75 -0.81
C ASP A 51 -6.36 -8.16 -1.08
N THR A 52 -6.61 -6.95 -0.57
CA THR A 52 -7.89 -6.25 -0.78
C THR A 52 -8.02 -5.69 -2.19
N THR A 53 -9.26 -5.35 -2.55
CA THR A 53 -9.62 -4.67 -3.79
C THR A 53 -10.02 -3.22 -3.54
N GLY A 54 -9.71 -2.35 -4.49
CA GLY A 54 -10.09 -0.94 -4.48
C GLY A 54 -9.05 -0.08 -3.76
N CYS A 55 -8.72 1.07 -4.35
CA CYS A 55 -7.72 1.98 -3.81
C CYS A 55 -8.11 3.42 -4.11
N ASN A 56 -7.76 4.34 -3.23
CA ASN A 56 -8.00 5.78 -3.36
C ASN A 56 -6.86 6.51 -4.05
N LEU A 57 -5.84 5.80 -4.54
CA LEU A 57 -4.76 6.31 -5.39
C LEU A 57 -4.75 5.60 -6.76
N ARG A 58 -4.04 6.15 -7.75
CA ARG A 58 -3.83 5.56 -9.09
C ARG A 58 -2.35 5.46 -9.41
N CYS A 59 -1.60 4.82 -8.51
CA CYS A 59 -0.15 4.61 -8.67
C CYS A 59 0.16 3.97 -10.04
N VAL A 60 0.89 4.67 -10.91
CA VAL A 60 1.20 4.22 -12.28
C VAL A 60 1.88 2.85 -12.27
N TYR A 61 2.73 2.60 -11.28
CA TYR A 61 3.47 1.35 -11.08
C TYR A 61 2.71 0.25 -10.32
N CYS A 62 1.43 0.47 -9.94
CA CYS A 62 0.69 -0.46 -9.09
C CYS A 62 0.65 -1.88 -9.69
N TRP A 63 1.12 -2.86 -8.93
CA TRP A 63 1.04 -4.28 -9.32
C TRP A 63 -0.40 -4.80 -9.29
N SER A 64 -1.26 -4.22 -8.44
CA SER A 64 -2.68 -4.57 -8.31
C SER A 64 -3.60 -3.69 -9.19
N TRP A 65 -3.05 -3.02 -10.20
CA TRP A 65 -3.79 -2.03 -11.03
C TRP A 65 -5.13 -2.56 -11.55
N LYS A 66 -5.15 -3.77 -12.12
CA LYS A 66 -6.36 -4.36 -12.70
C LYS A 66 -7.39 -4.71 -11.64
N ALA A 67 -6.98 -5.27 -10.51
CA ALA A 67 -7.89 -5.61 -9.41
C ALA A 67 -8.55 -4.33 -8.86
N ASN A 68 -7.76 -3.28 -8.67
CA ASN A 68 -8.24 -2.01 -8.13
C ASN A 68 -9.11 -1.20 -9.10
N THR A 69 -8.78 -1.15 -10.39
CA THR A 69 -9.54 -0.35 -11.37
C THR A 69 -10.82 -1.03 -11.84
N LYS A 70 -10.85 -2.38 -11.85
CA LYS A 70 -12.03 -3.16 -12.23
C LYS A 70 -12.83 -3.70 -11.04
N MET A 71 -12.44 -3.35 -9.81
CA MET A 71 -13.06 -3.83 -8.56
C MET A 71 -13.25 -5.36 -8.53
N LEU A 72 -12.21 -6.10 -8.95
CA LEU A 72 -12.22 -7.57 -9.05
C LEU A 72 -12.19 -8.24 -7.67
N GLY A 73 -12.59 -9.50 -7.60
CA GLY A 73 -12.54 -10.29 -6.38
C GLY A 73 -13.92 -10.45 -5.74
N ASP A 74 -13.95 -11.27 -4.70
CA ASP A 74 -15.18 -11.77 -4.10
C ASP A 74 -15.47 -11.08 -2.77
N PRO A 75 -16.76 -10.91 -2.40
CA PRO A 75 -17.15 -10.38 -1.11
C PRO A 75 -16.84 -11.40 0.01
N TYR A 76 -16.31 -10.92 1.14
CA TYR A 76 -16.12 -11.73 2.34
C TYR A 76 -16.54 -11.00 3.60
N THR A 77 -17.14 -11.73 4.52
CA THR A 77 -17.36 -11.31 5.91
C THR A 77 -16.02 -11.25 6.66
N PRO A 78 -15.93 -10.49 7.77
CA PRO A 78 -14.74 -10.48 8.60
C PRO A 78 -14.35 -11.88 9.13
N SER A 79 -15.35 -12.72 9.46
CA SER A 79 -15.14 -14.10 9.92
C SER A 79 -14.50 -14.99 8.87
N GLU A 80 -14.94 -14.91 7.61
CA GLU A 80 -14.35 -15.69 6.52
C GLU A 80 -12.91 -15.26 6.25
N VAL A 81 -12.63 -13.95 6.25
CA VAL A 81 -11.28 -13.41 6.08
C VAL A 81 -10.37 -13.93 7.19
N ALA A 82 -10.77 -13.80 8.45
CA ALA A 82 -10.01 -14.28 9.59
C ALA A 82 -9.76 -15.79 9.50
N SER A 83 -10.78 -16.59 9.18
CA SER A 83 -10.67 -18.05 9.06
C SER A 83 -9.69 -18.47 7.97
N LYS A 84 -9.74 -17.83 6.80
CA LYS A 84 -8.80 -18.09 5.70
C LYS A 84 -7.36 -17.73 6.09
N LEU A 85 -7.17 -16.60 6.78
CA LEU A 85 -5.85 -16.16 7.24
C LEU A 85 -5.27 -17.08 8.31
N ILE A 86 -6.07 -17.49 9.30
CA ILE A 86 -5.68 -18.47 10.33
C ILE A 86 -5.31 -19.80 9.70
N LYS A 87 -6.09 -20.28 8.72
CA LYS A 87 -5.79 -21.52 8.01
C LYS A 87 -4.43 -21.45 7.31
N ILE A 88 -4.18 -20.41 6.52
CA ILE A 88 -2.89 -20.24 5.83
C ILE A 88 -1.74 -20.11 6.84
N ALA A 89 -1.93 -19.35 7.92
CA ALA A 89 -0.90 -19.19 8.94
C ALA A 89 -0.57 -20.52 9.63
N SER A 90 -1.59 -21.33 9.93
CA SER A 90 -1.44 -22.64 10.57
C SER A 90 -0.79 -23.67 9.63
N ASP A 91 -1.25 -23.75 8.39
CA ASP A 91 -0.76 -24.71 7.38
C ASP A 91 0.73 -24.49 7.07
N TYR A 92 1.21 -23.25 7.13
CA TYR A 92 2.61 -22.88 6.81
C TYR A 92 3.46 -22.52 8.04
N GLY A 93 2.90 -22.57 9.25
CA GLY A 93 3.61 -22.19 10.48
C GLY A 93 4.00 -20.72 10.55
N TYR A 94 3.25 -19.82 9.93
CA TYR A 94 3.55 -18.39 9.94
C TYR A 94 3.09 -17.71 11.23
N SER A 95 3.94 -16.82 11.76
CA SER A 95 3.63 -15.93 12.89
C SER A 95 3.22 -14.52 12.45
N VAL A 96 3.00 -14.30 11.14
CA VAL A 96 2.56 -13.01 10.60
C VAL A 96 1.31 -13.19 9.75
N ILE A 97 0.29 -12.40 10.07
CA ILE A 97 -0.91 -12.22 9.27
C ILE A 97 -0.90 -10.79 8.74
N ARG A 98 -1.29 -10.58 7.48
CA ARG A 98 -1.34 -9.23 6.90
C ARG A 98 -2.53 -9.00 6.00
N ILE A 99 -3.00 -7.76 5.98
CA ILE A 99 -3.93 -7.25 4.99
C ILE A 99 -3.20 -6.19 4.15
N SER A 100 -3.24 -6.36 2.82
CA SER A 100 -2.51 -5.57 1.83
C SER A 100 -3.37 -5.35 0.58
N GLY A 101 -2.75 -5.19 -0.59
CA GLY A 101 -3.44 -5.09 -1.88
C GLY A 101 -3.78 -3.66 -2.28
N GLY A 102 -5.06 -3.38 -2.46
CA GLY A 102 -5.59 -2.04 -2.75
C GLY A 102 -5.30 -1.01 -1.65
N GLU A 103 -6.32 -0.44 -1.04
CA GLU A 103 -6.18 0.35 0.18
C GLU A 103 -7.10 -0.21 1.27
N PRO A 104 -6.55 -1.04 2.18
CA PRO A 104 -7.33 -1.66 3.25
C PRO A 104 -8.10 -0.67 4.11
N THR A 105 -7.56 0.53 4.38
CA THR A 105 -8.20 1.49 5.30
C THR A 105 -9.49 2.11 4.73
N ILE A 106 -9.81 1.92 3.44
CA ILE A 106 -11.06 2.41 2.84
C ILE A 106 -12.29 1.81 3.53
N ALA A 107 -12.24 0.56 4.01
CA ALA A 107 -13.31 -0.03 4.82
C ALA A 107 -12.72 -0.44 6.17
N PHE A 108 -12.27 0.57 6.91
CA PHE A 108 -11.51 0.39 8.14
C PHE A 108 -12.28 -0.42 9.19
N ASN A 109 -13.58 -0.19 9.34
CA ASN A 109 -14.42 -0.95 10.28
C ASN A 109 -14.43 -2.46 9.97
N HIS A 110 -14.41 -2.86 8.69
CA HIS A 110 -14.24 -4.27 8.31
C HIS A 110 -12.87 -4.81 8.77
N VAL A 111 -11.79 -4.05 8.57
CA VAL A 111 -10.44 -4.44 9.03
C VAL A 111 -10.42 -4.65 10.55
N ILE A 112 -11.04 -3.75 11.31
CA ILE A 112 -11.13 -3.87 12.77
C ILE A 112 -11.94 -5.10 13.19
N GLN A 113 -13.04 -5.40 12.51
CA GLN A 113 -13.80 -6.63 12.75
C GLN A 113 -12.95 -7.89 12.47
N VAL A 114 -12.12 -7.88 11.42
CA VAL A 114 -11.16 -8.97 11.15
C VAL A 114 -10.14 -9.09 12.27
N VAL A 115 -9.50 -7.99 12.69
CA VAL A 115 -8.51 -8.00 13.78
C VAL A 115 -9.12 -8.52 15.08
N LYS A 116 -10.35 -8.13 15.40
CA LYS A 116 -11.09 -8.66 16.57
C LYS A 116 -11.25 -10.18 16.50
N ARG A 117 -11.57 -10.74 15.32
CA ARG A 117 -11.73 -12.20 15.10
C ARG A 117 -10.38 -12.93 15.11
N LEU A 118 -9.28 -12.26 14.78
CA LEU A 118 -7.91 -12.80 14.84
C LEU A 118 -7.29 -12.73 16.24
N ASN A 119 -7.82 -11.89 17.14
CA ASN A 119 -7.14 -11.50 18.37
C ASN A 119 -6.70 -12.69 19.25
N GLU A 120 -7.58 -13.66 19.44
CA GLU A 120 -7.25 -14.87 20.22
C GLU A 120 -6.09 -15.65 19.60
N PHE A 121 -6.14 -15.90 18.28
CA PHE A 121 -5.08 -16.58 17.54
C PHE A 121 -3.75 -15.81 17.64
N LEU A 122 -3.78 -14.49 17.50
CA LEU A 122 -2.58 -13.65 17.57
C LEU A 122 -1.92 -13.74 18.95
N LEU A 123 -2.70 -13.73 20.02
CA LEU A 123 -2.21 -13.85 21.39
C LEU A 123 -1.64 -15.25 21.66
N GLN A 124 -2.38 -16.30 21.33
CA GLN A 124 -1.97 -17.69 21.59
C GLN A 124 -0.71 -18.08 20.83
N ARG A 125 -0.54 -17.59 19.59
CA ARG A 125 0.61 -17.90 18.74
C ARG A 125 1.75 -16.90 18.84
N ASN A 126 1.63 -15.87 19.68
CA ASN A 126 2.51 -14.70 19.69
C ASN A 126 2.76 -14.17 18.26
N ALA A 127 1.69 -14.14 17.46
CA ALA A 127 1.72 -13.73 16.07
C ALA A 127 1.45 -12.22 15.94
N MET A 128 1.83 -11.63 14.81
CA MET A 128 1.67 -10.21 14.52
C MET A 128 0.69 -10.02 13.36
N PHE A 129 -0.24 -9.09 13.51
CA PHE A 129 -1.03 -8.55 12.42
C PHE A 129 -0.35 -7.32 11.83
N ILE A 130 -0.15 -7.28 10.51
CA ILE A 130 0.43 -6.14 9.80
C ILE A 130 -0.60 -5.56 8.83
N LEU A 131 -0.93 -4.28 9.04
CA LEU A 131 -1.73 -3.50 8.10
C LEU A 131 -0.80 -2.76 7.13
N GLU A 132 -0.88 -3.09 5.83
CA GLU A 132 -0.16 -2.35 4.78
C GLU A 132 -1.10 -1.32 4.15
N THR A 133 -0.75 -0.04 4.21
CA THR A 133 -1.61 1.07 3.76
C THR A 133 -0.76 2.18 3.13
N ASN A 134 -1.37 3.02 2.28
CA ASN A 134 -0.77 4.27 1.83
C ASN A 134 -0.79 5.38 2.91
N GLY A 135 -1.52 5.18 4.02
CA GLY A 135 -1.55 6.09 5.15
C GLY A 135 -2.43 7.33 4.99
N ILE A 136 -2.99 7.62 3.81
CA ILE A 136 -3.77 8.85 3.57
C ILE A 136 -4.92 9.01 4.59
N LEU A 137 -5.69 7.96 4.84
CA LEU A 137 -6.82 8.04 5.78
C LEU A 137 -6.39 8.15 7.24
N ILE A 138 -5.31 7.47 7.62
CA ILE A 138 -4.75 7.54 8.98
C ILE A 138 -4.16 8.93 9.24
N GLY A 139 -3.51 9.53 8.24
CA GLY A 139 -3.02 10.90 8.33
C GLY A 139 -4.12 11.95 8.34
N TYR A 140 -5.26 11.64 7.68
CA TYR A 140 -6.43 12.51 7.62
C TYR A 140 -7.23 12.51 8.93
N SER A 141 -7.35 11.36 9.60
CA SER A 141 -8.02 11.23 10.89
C SER A 141 -7.22 10.38 11.87
N LYS A 142 -6.82 10.98 12.99
CA LYS A 142 -6.11 10.30 14.09
C LYS A 142 -6.93 9.20 14.78
N GLU A 143 -8.25 9.19 14.59
CA GLU A 143 -9.16 8.16 15.15
C GLU A 143 -8.77 6.75 14.68
N PHE A 144 -8.23 6.62 13.46
CA PHE A 144 -7.76 5.34 12.95
C PHE A 144 -6.62 4.79 13.81
N ALA A 145 -5.67 5.65 14.20
CA ALA A 145 -4.57 5.26 15.09
C ALA A 145 -5.09 4.97 16.52
N GLU A 146 -6.03 5.76 17.02
CA GLU A 146 -6.67 5.51 18.33
C GLU A 146 -7.38 4.14 18.39
N ILE A 147 -8.08 3.75 17.33
CA ILE A 147 -8.78 2.47 17.29
C ILE A 147 -7.78 1.31 17.16
N LEU A 148 -6.75 1.46 16.32
CA LEU A 148 -5.70 0.44 16.16
C LEU A 148 -4.92 0.18 17.45
N SER A 149 -4.69 1.21 18.27
CA SER A 149 -3.89 1.09 19.51
C SER A 149 -4.56 0.23 20.59
N LYS A 150 -5.87 -0.03 20.46
CA LYS A 150 -6.62 -0.96 21.32
C LYS A 150 -6.19 -2.43 21.14
N TYR A 151 -5.37 -2.74 20.13
CA TYR A 151 -4.93 -4.09 19.80
C TYR A 151 -3.41 -4.23 19.94
N ARG A 152 -2.97 -5.09 20.86
CA ARG A 152 -1.55 -5.26 21.21
C ARG A 152 -0.67 -5.82 20.08
N ASN A 153 -1.21 -6.75 19.29
CA ASN A 153 -0.47 -7.49 18.26
C ASN A 153 -0.68 -6.90 16.86
N VAL A 154 -0.78 -5.56 16.78
CA VAL A 154 -0.96 -4.83 15.52
C VAL A 154 0.25 -3.96 15.24
N ALA A 155 0.71 -4.03 14.00
CA ALA A 155 1.70 -3.12 13.46
C ALA A 155 1.24 -2.58 12.10
N VAL A 156 1.78 -1.44 11.71
CA VAL A 156 1.38 -0.75 10.47
C VAL A 156 2.60 -0.47 9.62
N ARG A 157 2.48 -0.77 8.32
CA ARG A 157 3.47 -0.41 7.32
C ARG A 157 2.90 0.64 6.39
N ILE A 158 3.48 1.83 6.40
CA ILE A 158 3.05 2.94 5.55
C ILE A 158 3.86 2.94 4.25
N SER A 159 3.21 2.69 3.12
CA SER A 159 3.87 2.76 1.82
C SER A 159 3.88 4.20 1.29
N ILE A 160 4.99 4.91 1.55
CA ILE A 160 5.23 6.28 1.10
C ILE A 160 5.39 6.31 -0.42
N LYS A 161 4.47 6.99 -1.09
CA LYS A 161 4.42 7.18 -2.54
C LYS A 161 5.15 8.47 -2.91
N GLY A 162 6.31 8.33 -3.56
CA GLY A 162 7.14 9.46 -3.96
C GLY A 162 7.97 10.06 -2.82
N CYS A 163 9.02 10.81 -3.17
CA CYS A 163 9.89 11.52 -2.22
C CYS A 163 9.62 13.02 -2.14
N SER A 164 8.60 13.50 -2.85
CA SER A 164 8.16 14.89 -2.84
C SER A 164 6.67 14.93 -3.21
N GLU A 165 6.04 16.05 -2.93
CA GLU A 165 4.66 16.37 -3.30
C GLU A 165 4.45 16.25 -4.82
N GLU A 166 5.38 16.77 -5.62
CA GLU A 166 5.35 16.66 -7.09
C GLU A 166 5.46 15.21 -7.55
N MET A 167 6.42 14.45 -6.99
CA MET A 167 6.62 13.05 -7.36
C MET A 167 5.42 12.20 -6.92
N PHE A 168 4.82 12.49 -5.77
CA PHE A 168 3.58 11.88 -5.31
C PHE A 168 2.45 12.10 -6.32
N GLN A 169 2.22 13.33 -6.76
CA GLN A 169 1.19 13.62 -7.75
C GLN A 169 1.48 12.89 -9.07
N LYS A 170 2.73 12.93 -9.56
CA LYS A 170 3.14 12.26 -10.79
C LYS A 170 2.97 10.74 -10.73
N ILE A 171 3.28 10.13 -9.59
CA ILE A 171 3.14 8.69 -9.38
C ILE A 171 1.68 8.28 -9.24
N THR A 172 0.91 9.01 -8.44
CA THR A 172 -0.39 8.55 -7.92
C THR A 172 -1.59 9.14 -8.64
N GLY A 173 -1.40 10.25 -9.35
CA GLY A 173 -2.46 11.09 -9.92
C GLY A 173 -3.24 11.93 -8.89
N ALA A 174 -2.99 11.75 -7.59
CA ALA A 174 -3.64 12.52 -6.54
C ALA A 174 -3.02 13.93 -6.42
N ASP A 175 -3.79 14.89 -5.94
CA ASP A 175 -3.31 16.26 -5.72
C ASP A 175 -2.10 16.25 -4.75
N ALA A 176 -1.04 16.96 -5.15
CA ALA A 176 0.24 17.02 -4.45
C ALA A 176 0.11 17.38 -2.95
N THR A 177 -0.92 18.16 -2.57
CA THR A 177 -1.18 18.58 -1.19
C THR A 177 -1.46 17.42 -0.23
N PHE A 178 -1.92 16.27 -0.74
CA PHE A 178 -2.21 15.09 0.08
C PHE A 178 -0.98 14.26 0.46
N PHE A 179 0.20 14.55 -0.10
CA PHE A 179 1.44 13.84 0.22
C PHE A 179 1.73 13.82 1.73
N ASN A 180 1.51 14.96 2.40
CA ASN A 180 1.81 15.16 3.82
C ASN A 180 0.98 14.26 4.74
N LEU A 181 -0.17 13.77 4.30
CA LEU A 181 -0.97 12.83 5.08
C LEU A 181 -0.23 11.50 5.31
N GLN A 182 0.64 11.08 4.39
CA GLN A 182 1.43 9.86 4.59
C GLN A 182 2.41 10.01 5.76
N LEU A 183 2.98 11.21 5.94
CA LEU A 183 3.87 11.53 7.05
C LEU A 183 3.09 11.76 8.35
N ASN A 184 1.92 12.40 8.26
CA ASN A 184 1.02 12.54 9.40
C ASN A 184 0.50 11.18 9.90
N ALA A 185 0.33 10.20 9.02
CA ALA A 185 -0.01 8.84 9.42
C ALA A 185 1.05 8.25 10.35
N LEU A 186 2.33 8.42 10.02
CA LEU A 186 3.45 7.98 10.87
C LEU A 186 3.38 8.67 12.23
N ARG A 187 3.21 10.00 12.27
CA ARG A 187 3.05 10.77 13.52
C ARG A 187 1.89 10.25 14.36
N ASN A 188 0.70 10.19 13.78
CA ASN A 188 -0.51 9.72 14.46
C ASN A 188 -0.31 8.30 15.04
N LEU A 189 0.32 7.39 14.29
CA LEU A 189 0.55 6.03 14.77
C LEU A 189 1.57 5.98 15.93
N LEU A 190 2.65 6.76 15.84
CA LEU A 190 3.65 6.87 16.91
C LEU A 190 3.07 7.50 18.17
N ASP A 191 2.26 8.55 18.05
CA ASP A 191 1.60 9.23 19.17
C ASP A 191 0.71 8.28 19.98
N TYR A 192 0.14 7.26 19.33
CA TYR A 192 -0.65 6.21 19.96
C TYR A 192 0.15 4.93 20.29
N GLY A 193 1.48 4.97 20.19
CA GLY A 193 2.37 3.86 20.57
C GLY A 193 2.28 2.63 19.65
N ILE A 194 1.75 2.79 18.43
CA ILE A 194 1.64 1.68 17.47
C ILE A 194 2.99 1.44 16.81
N LYS A 195 3.40 0.17 16.72
CA LYS A 195 4.57 -0.21 15.94
C LYS A 195 4.35 0.15 14.47
N VAL A 196 5.16 1.07 13.96
CA VAL A 196 5.05 1.56 12.58
C VAL A 196 6.42 1.70 11.91
N TRP A 197 6.45 1.47 10.60
CA TRP A 197 7.59 1.80 9.75
C TRP A 197 7.16 2.20 8.34
N PRO A 198 7.94 3.08 7.67
CA PRO A 198 7.67 3.46 6.29
C PRO A 198 8.34 2.49 5.31
N ALA A 199 7.69 2.31 4.17
CA ALA A 199 8.26 1.69 2.99
C ALA A 199 8.29 2.69 1.85
N ILE A 200 9.47 2.91 1.27
CA ILE A 200 9.70 3.92 0.24
C ILE A 200 10.01 3.22 -1.08
N THR A 201 9.19 3.47 -2.11
CA THR A 201 9.52 3.01 -3.47
C THR A 201 10.65 3.86 -4.04
N ILE A 202 11.89 3.48 -3.73
CA ILE A 202 13.10 4.29 -3.99
C ILE A 202 13.32 4.52 -5.49
N SER A 203 12.84 3.62 -6.35
CA SER A 203 12.97 3.66 -7.81
C SER A 203 12.59 4.97 -8.48
N PHE A 204 11.73 5.77 -7.85
CA PHE A 204 11.26 7.05 -8.38
C PHE A 204 11.74 8.26 -7.57
N CYS A 205 12.69 8.05 -6.66
CA CYS A 205 13.22 9.10 -5.81
C CYS A 205 14.60 9.53 -6.31
N ASP A 206 14.77 10.81 -6.63
CA ASP A 206 16.10 11.36 -6.87
C ASP A 206 16.87 11.54 -5.54
N LYS A 207 18.18 11.81 -5.64
CA LYS A 207 19.04 11.93 -4.45
C LYS A 207 18.56 13.04 -3.50
N GLU A 208 18.21 14.20 -4.06
CA GLU A 208 17.80 15.36 -3.26
C GLU A 208 16.42 15.15 -2.63
N GLY A 209 15.45 14.63 -3.37
CA GLY A 209 14.13 14.32 -2.85
C GLY A 209 14.18 13.24 -1.78
N LEU A 210 14.99 12.20 -1.97
CA LEU A 210 15.21 11.21 -0.92
C LEU A 210 15.84 11.84 0.33
N ALA A 211 16.89 12.66 0.18
CA ALA A 211 17.52 13.34 1.31
C ALA A 211 16.51 14.22 2.08
N ARG A 212 15.70 15.02 1.38
CA ARG A 212 14.64 15.83 1.99
C ARG A 212 13.61 14.97 2.72
N LEU A 213 13.17 13.87 2.12
CA LEU A 213 12.24 12.95 2.77
C LEU A 213 12.84 12.33 4.04
N LEU A 214 14.11 11.90 4.00
CA LEU A 214 14.80 11.35 5.17
C LEU A 214 14.91 12.38 6.30
N THR A 215 15.22 13.64 6.01
CA THR A 215 15.21 14.71 7.02
C THR A 215 13.84 14.84 7.68
N ARG A 216 12.77 14.90 6.87
CA ARG A 216 11.40 15.02 7.37
C ARG A 216 10.94 13.81 8.19
N LEU A 217 11.44 12.62 7.87
CA LEU A 217 11.18 11.41 8.66
C LEU A 217 11.95 11.44 9.99
N ALA A 218 13.19 11.90 9.99
CA ALA A 218 14.01 12.02 11.20
C ALA A 218 13.46 13.08 12.19
N GLU A 219 12.75 14.09 11.68
CA GLU A 219 12.00 15.06 12.48
C GLU A 219 10.76 14.46 13.16
N ILE A 220 10.19 13.39 12.59
CA ILE A 220 9.05 12.67 13.19
C ILE A 220 9.54 11.77 14.32
N ASP A 221 10.51 10.92 14.00
CA ASP A 221 11.16 10.02 14.94
C ASP A 221 12.50 9.59 14.33
N ARG A 222 13.61 9.83 15.03
CA ARG A 222 14.94 9.47 14.54
C ARG A 222 15.10 7.97 14.34
N ASP A 223 14.46 7.16 15.19
CA ASP A 223 14.55 5.70 15.16
C ASP A 223 13.78 5.12 13.97
N ILE A 224 12.92 5.91 13.32
CA ILE A 224 12.18 5.46 12.14
C ILE A 224 13.08 5.29 10.92
N ILE A 225 14.22 6.00 10.87
CA ILE A 225 15.17 5.94 9.76
C ILE A 225 15.77 4.55 9.62
N GLU A 226 16.08 3.89 10.74
CA GLU A 226 16.62 2.52 10.76
C GLU A 226 15.59 1.46 10.36
N LYS A 227 14.30 1.82 10.40
CA LYS A 227 13.18 0.92 10.10
C LYS A 227 12.67 1.07 8.66
N ILE A 228 13.24 2.00 7.88
CA ILE A 228 12.79 2.24 6.49
C ILE A 228 13.02 0.99 5.64
N GLU A 229 11.96 0.53 4.99
CA GLU A 229 12.06 -0.47 3.93
C GLU A 229 12.17 0.20 2.55
N PHE A 230 13.26 -0.04 1.83
CA PHE A 230 13.37 0.40 0.45
C PHE A 230 12.79 -0.65 -0.51
N GLU A 231 11.82 -0.22 -1.33
CA GLU A 231 11.21 -1.04 -2.36
C GLU A 231 11.71 -0.64 -3.75
N TYR A 232 12.09 -1.64 -4.54
CA TYR A 232 12.39 -1.46 -5.95
C TYR A 232 11.15 -1.75 -6.79
N PHE A 233 10.91 -0.91 -7.80
CA PHE A 233 9.91 -1.19 -8.82
C PHE A 233 10.26 -2.51 -9.53
N LYS A 234 9.31 -3.44 -9.53
CA LYS A 234 9.37 -4.67 -10.33
C LYS A 234 8.76 -4.42 -11.70
N ALA A 235 9.54 -4.65 -12.76
CA ALA A 235 9.20 -4.35 -14.14
C ALA A 235 8.19 -5.33 -14.77
N TYR A 236 6.99 -5.46 -14.16
CA TYR A 236 5.88 -6.19 -14.77
C TYR A 236 5.49 -5.55 -16.11
N PRO A 237 5.25 -6.33 -17.19
CA PRO A 237 4.99 -5.77 -18.52
C PRO A 237 3.88 -4.72 -18.55
N SER A 238 2.77 -4.97 -17.85
CA SER A 238 1.65 -4.02 -17.82
C SER A 238 1.99 -2.72 -17.06
N ALA A 239 2.78 -2.81 -15.99
CA ALA A 239 3.20 -1.64 -15.21
C ALA A 239 4.25 -0.84 -15.96
N MET A 240 5.21 -1.51 -16.60
CA MET A 240 6.21 -0.90 -17.48
C MET A 240 5.52 -0.11 -18.60
N LYS A 241 4.54 -0.71 -19.28
CA LYS A 241 3.76 -0.02 -20.34
C LYS A 241 3.08 1.26 -19.82
N ARG A 242 2.48 1.22 -18.63
CA ARG A 242 1.88 2.42 -18.00
C ARG A 242 2.94 3.47 -17.68
N LEU A 243 4.07 3.07 -17.11
CA LEU A 243 5.19 3.98 -16.80
C LEU A 243 5.71 4.70 -18.05
N CYS A 244 5.98 3.95 -19.11
CA CYS A 244 6.44 4.50 -20.38
C CYS A 244 5.44 5.52 -20.96
N ARG A 245 4.14 5.18 -21.00
CA ARG A 245 3.07 6.07 -21.48
C ARG A 245 2.93 7.35 -20.66
N ASN A 246 3.29 7.32 -19.38
CA ASN A 246 3.25 8.49 -18.48
C ASN A 246 4.60 9.23 -18.40
N GLY A 247 5.61 8.84 -19.20
CA GLY A 247 6.94 9.44 -19.15
C GLY A 247 7.63 9.32 -17.78
N LEU A 248 7.27 8.30 -17.00
CA LEU A 248 7.83 8.06 -15.67
C LEU A 248 8.88 6.95 -15.76
N ILE A 249 10.16 7.33 -15.66
CA ILE A 249 11.29 6.41 -15.76
C ILE A 249 11.85 6.18 -14.35
N PRO A 250 11.85 4.94 -13.84
CA PRO A 250 12.56 4.62 -12.62
C PRO A 250 14.07 4.73 -12.84
N TRP A 251 14.82 5.33 -11.92
CA TRP A 251 16.29 5.37 -12.04
C TRP A 251 16.92 3.99 -11.79
N ILE A 252 16.22 3.15 -11.03
CA ILE A 252 16.53 1.74 -10.81
C ILE A 252 15.25 0.93 -10.72
N SER A 253 15.25 -0.26 -11.30
CA SER A 253 14.18 -1.24 -11.16
C SER A 253 14.77 -2.64 -11.16
N VAL A 254 13.93 -3.63 -10.89
CA VAL A 254 14.28 -5.05 -11.02
C VAL A 254 13.33 -5.75 -11.97
N ASP A 255 13.77 -6.85 -12.57
CA ASP A 255 12.89 -7.73 -13.31
C ASP A 255 11.78 -8.35 -12.43
N VAL A 256 10.87 -9.09 -13.05
CA VAL A 256 9.69 -9.66 -12.37
C VAL A 256 10.09 -10.59 -11.23
N ASP A 257 11.15 -11.37 -11.44
CA ASP A 257 11.68 -12.34 -10.48
C ASP A 257 12.55 -11.68 -9.40
N GLY A 258 13.02 -10.45 -9.64
CA GLY A 258 13.87 -9.67 -8.73
C GLY A 258 15.36 -10.03 -8.81
N GLY A 259 15.77 -10.83 -9.80
CA GLY A 259 17.13 -11.32 -9.99
C GLY A 259 18.01 -10.39 -10.82
N LYS A 260 17.42 -9.57 -11.69
CA LYS A 260 18.16 -8.64 -12.55
C LYS A 260 17.83 -7.19 -12.24
N VAL A 261 18.85 -6.38 -11.99
CA VAL A 261 18.74 -4.92 -11.90
C VAL A 261 18.66 -4.30 -13.29
N ILE A 262 17.69 -3.41 -13.50
CA ILE A 262 17.47 -2.64 -14.72
C ILE A 262 17.66 -1.16 -14.38
N LYS A 263 18.71 -0.55 -14.93
CA LYS A 263 19.03 0.87 -14.69
C LYS A 263 18.15 1.79 -15.53
N GLY A 264 18.06 3.07 -15.17
CA GLY A 264 17.22 4.06 -15.84
C GLY A 264 17.44 4.16 -17.36
N ASP A 265 18.69 4.12 -17.84
CA ASP A 265 18.97 4.19 -19.28
C ASP A 265 18.52 2.93 -20.03
N GLU A 266 18.71 1.75 -19.43
CA GLU A 266 18.17 0.49 -19.95
C GLU A 266 16.63 0.53 -19.97
N PHE A 267 16.02 1.11 -18.94
CA PHE A 267 14.56 1.25 -18.87
C PHE A 267 14.01 2.20 -19.95
N ARG A 268 14.71 3.30 -20.25
CA ARG A 268 14.33 4.21 -21.35
C ARG A 268 14.32 3.48 -22.68
N GLU A 269 15.32 2.64 -22.91
CA GLU A 269 15.42 1.83 -24.11
C GLU A 269 14.29 0.80 -24.19
N LEU A 270 13.93 0.16 -23.07
CA LEU A 270 12.74 -0.70 -23.00
C LEU A 270 11.46 0.07 -23.37
N CYS A 271 11.31 1.31 -22.91
CA CYS A 271 10.16 2.14 -23.27
C CYS A 271 10.09 2.44 -24.78
N ARG A 272 11.21 2.74 -25.44
CA ARG A 272 11.23 2.97 -26.91
C ARG A 272 10.68 1.76 -27.67
N ARG A 273 11.16 0.56 -27.32
CA ARG A 273 10.70 -0.70 -27.92
C ARG A 273 9.23 -1.01 -27.67
N VAL A 274 8.70 -0.60 -26.51
CA VAL A 274 7.27 -0.73 -26.22
C VAL A 274 6.45 0.08 -27.21
N PHE A 275 6.85 1.33 -27.50
CA PHE A 275 6.14 2.19 -28.44
C PHE A 275 6.30 1.77 -29.90
N GLU A 276 7.47 1.31 -30.32
CA GLU A 276 7.69 0.77 -31.68
C GLU A 276 6.75 -0.39 -31.98
N LYS A 277 6.51 -1.29 -31.01
CA LYS A 277 5.58 -2.41 -31.15
C LYS A 277 4.10 -2.04 -31.15
N GLU A 278 3.72 -0.82 -30.73
CA GLU A 278 2.32 -0.38 -30.78
C GLU A 278 1.98 0.32 -32.11
N ASN A 279 3.00 0.77 -32.84
CA ASN A 279 2.86 1.47 -34.12
C ASN A 279 2.95 0.54 -35.34
N HIS A 280 3.06 -0.77 -35.10
CA HIS A 280 3.03 -1.86 -36.09
C HIS A 280 1.87 -2.80 -35.76
#